data_AF-M2BD47-F1
#
_entry.id   AF-M2BD47-F1
#
_cell.length_a   1.000
_cell.length_b   1.000
_cell.length_c   1.000
_cell.angle_alpha   90.00
_cell.angle_beta   90.00
_cell.angle_gamma   90.00
#
_symmetry.space_group_name_H-M   'P 1'
#
loop_
_entity.id
_entity.type
_entity.pdbx_description
1 polymer ?
#
loop_
_entity_poly.entity_id
_entity_poly.type
_entity_poly.pdbx_seq_one_letter_code
_entity_poly.pdbx_strand_id
1 'polypeptide(L)'
;MYTIGTVAEKTGYQKAAIRYFARKKGLKKELIDNRLTYIFTDDDYFSFLNYRRNMEMKKEKNNYYDKKLKDLIRMLKDAGSNGIERLKLQKMLNITSDSFSKLIVKASYYPIGEDSRIDNKIYWVG
;
A
#
# COMPACT_ATOMS: atom_id res chain seq x y z
N MET A 1 -11.44 26.54 13.23
CA MET A 1 -11.53 25.51 14.29
C MET A 1 -12.58 24.48 13.90
N TYR A 2 -12.24 23.19 13.90
CA TYR A 2 -13.17 22.11 13.53
C TYR A 2 -13.20 21.01 14.60
N THR A 3 -14.38 20.50 14.90
CA THR A 3 -14.53 19.27 15.69
C THR A 3 -14.43 18.05 14.78
N ILE A 4 -14.24 16.86 15.37
CA ILE A 4 -14.36 15.58 14.64
C ILE A 4 -15.65 15.50 13.82
N GLY A 5 -16.77 16.02 14.35
CA GLY A 5 -18.07 16.02 13.67
C GLY A 5 -18.02 16.86 12.41
N THR A 6 -17.54 18.10 12.54
CA THR A 6 -17.41 19.03 11.43
C THR A 6 -16.47 18.52 10.34
N VAL A 7 -15.34 17.90 10.73
CA VAL A 7 -14.42 17.29 9.75
C VAL A 7 -15.10 16.12 9.03
N ALA A 8 -15.88 15.29 9.73
CA ALA A 8 -16.61 14.17 9.11
C ALA A 8 -17.67 14.66 8.11
N GLU A 9 -18.42 15.69 8.45
CA GLU A 9 -19.43 16.31 7.57
C GLU A 9 -18.78 16.90 6.32
N LYS A 10 -17.69 17.64 6.47
CA LYS A 10 -16.99 18.28 5.34
C LYS A 10 -16.32 17.28 4.40
N THR A 11 -15.84 16.15 4.92
CA THR A 11 -14.98 15.23 4.16
C THR A 11 -15.65 13.91 3.78
N GLY A 12 -16.78 13.58 4.39
CA GLY A 12 -17.44 12.28 4.25
C GLY A 12 -16.70 11.12 4.93
N TYR A 13 -15.53 11.35 5.56
CA TYR A 13 -14.81 10.29 6.25
C TYR A 13 -15.46 9.90 7.58
N GLN A 14 -15.36 8.62 7.90
CA GLN A 14 -15.84 8.11 9.19
C GLN A 14 -15.12 8.77 10.37
N LYS A 15 -15.90 9.18 11.39
CA LYS A 15 -15.39 9.79 12.63
C LYS A 15 -14.28 8.97 13.30
N ALA A 16 -14.29 7.64 13.15
CA ALA A 16 -13.24 6.75 13.68
C ALA A 16 -11.86 7.01 13.03
N ALA A 17 -11.79 7.17 11.71
CA ALA A 17 -10.56 7.45 11.00
C ALA A 17 -9.97 8.82 11.38
N ILE A 18 -10.85 9.82 11.54
CA ILE A 18 -10.48 11.18 11.95
C ILE A 18 -9.94 11.15 13.40
N ARG A 19 -10.60 10.43 14.32
CA ARG A 19 -10.11 10.25 15.70
C ARG A 19 -8.75 9.55 15.75
N TYR A 20 -8.55 8.54 14.90
CA TYR A 20 -7.26 7.85 14.82
C TYR A 20 -6.14 8.80 14.40
N PHE A 21 -6.39 9.63 13.38
CA PHE A 21 -5.44 10.66 12.96
C PHE A 21 -5.15 11.66 14.09
N ALA A 22 -6.19 12.18 14.75
CA ALA A 22 -6.04 13.14 15.85
C ALA A 22 -5.17 12.58 16.99
N ARG A 23 -5.39 11.32 17.38
CA ARG A 23 -4.56 10.62 18.37
C ARG A 23 -3.12 10.51 17.93
N LYS A 24 -2.89 10.06 16.69
CA LYS A 24 -1.54 9.87 16.13
C LYS A 24 -0.75 11.18 16.09
N LYS A 25 -1.43 12.30 15.86
CA LYS A 25 -0.83 13.64 15.83
C LYS A 25 -0.75 14.32 17.20
N GLY A 26 -1.30 13.71 18.25
CA GLY A 26 -1.31 14.30 19.59
C GLY A 26 -2.15 15.57 19.68
N LEU A 27 -3.23 15.68 18.90
CA LEU A 27 -4.06 16.88 18.89
C LEU A 27 -4.72 17.13 20.25
N LYS A 28 -4.88 18.42 20.58
CA LYS A 28 -5.54 18.84 21.83
C LYS A 28 -7.00 18.41 21.85
N LYS A 29 -7.50 18.20 23.07
CA LYS A 29 -8.93 18.00 23.34
C LYS A 29 -9.44 19.19 24.14
N GLU A 30 -10.67 19.58 23.85
CA GLU A 30 -11.40 20.58 24.62
C GLU A 30 -12.75 20.01 25.06
N LEU A 31 -13.24 20.50 26.19
CA LEU A 31 -14.56 20.11 26.70
C LEU A 31 -15.62 20.89 25.92
N ILE A 32 -16.36 20.21 25.06
CA ILE A 32 -17.48 20.76 24.30
C ILE A 32 -18.71 19.90 24.64
N ASP A 33 -19.80 20.52 25.07
CA ASP A 33 -21.06 19.84 25.45
C ASP A 33 -20.83 18.67 26.43
N ASN A 34 -20.05 18.92 27.48
CA ASN A 34 -19.68 17.94 28.51
C ASN A 34 -18.94 16.70 27.95
N ARG A 35 -18.30 16.83 26.78
CA ARG A 35 -17.51 15.76 26.13
C ARG A 35 -16.16 16.28 25.67
N LEU A 36 -15.09 15.59 26.08
CA LEU A 36 -13.74 15.87 25.60
C LEU A 36 -13.62 15.51 24.11
N THR A 37 -13.50 16.53 23.26
CA THR A 37 -13.49 16.39 21.80
C THR A 37 -12.20 16.92 21.22
N TYR A 38 -11.63 16.21 20.25
CA TYR A 38 -10.44 16.69 19.52
C TYR A 38 -10.76 17.92 18.69
N ILE A 39 -9.87 18.90 18.75
CA ILE A 39 -9.96 20.15 18.01
C ILE A 39 -8.92 20.17 16.90
N PHE A 40 -9.37 20.54 15.71
CA PHE A 40 -8.54 20.71 14.53
C PHE A 40 -8.44 22.20 14.21
N THR A 41 -7.22 22.68 14.07
CA THR A 41 -6.93 23.93 13.36
C THR A 41 -7.15 23.75 11.86
N ASP A 42 -7.07 24.83 11.08
CA ASP A 42 -7.07 24.73 9.62
C ASP A 42 -5.88 23.89 9.13
N ASP A 43 -4.70 24.05 9.73
CA ASP A 43 -3.51 23.26 9.40
C ASP A 43 -3.68 21.76 9.71
N ASP A 44 -4.30 21.42 10.84
CA ASP A 44 -4.61 20.03 11.18
C ASP A 44 -5.61 19.42 10.20
N TYR A 45 -6.59 20.21 9.77
CA TYR A 45 -7.58 19.79 8.78
C TYR A 45 -6.91 19.49 7.43
N PHE A 46 -6.09 20.39 6.90
CA PHE A 46 -5.35 20.15 5.65
C PHE A 46 -4.37 18.99 5.80
N SER A 47 -3.70 18.87 6.95
CA SER A 47 -2.83 17.74 7.26
C SER A 47 -3.58 16.41 7.23
N PHE A 48 -4.83 16.37 7.72
CA PHE A 48 -5.68 15.19 7.64
C PHE A 48 -6.03 14.83 6.19
N LEU A 49 -6.39 15.81 5.36
CA LEU A 49 -6.69 15.57 3.94
C LEU A 49 -5.49 14.99 3.19
N ASN A 50 -4.31 15.57 3.39
CA ASN A 50 -3.06 15.08 2.80
C ASN A 50 -2.72 13.67 3.29
N TYR A 51 -2.91 13.41 4.58
CA TYR A 51 -2.72 12.07 5.15
C TYR A 51 -3.63 11.02 4.51
N ARG A 52 -4.91 11.34 4.29
CA ARG A 52 -5.88 10.44 3.64
C ARG A 52 -5.53 10.16 2.19
N ARG A 53 -5.20 11.20 1.42
CA ARG A 53 -4.77 11.06 0.03
C ARG A 53 -3.54 10.16 -0.10
N ASN A 54 -2.54 10.36 0.76
CA ASN A 54 -1.33 9.54 0.77
C ASN A 54 -1.62 8.08 1.15
N MET A 55 -2.56 7.82 2.05
CA MET A 55 -3.01 6.47 2.38
C MET A 55 -3.70 5.78 1.20
N GLU A 56 -4.54 6.51 0.46
CA GLU A 56 -5.25 6.00 -0.71
C GLU A 56 -4.28 5.67 -1.86
N MET A 57 -3.36 6.57 -2.17
CA MET A 57 -2.30 6.31 -3.15
C MET A 57 -1.43 5.10 -2.77
N LYS A 58 -1.11 4.93 -1.48
CA LYS A 58 -0.39 3.74 -1.00
C LYS A 58 -1.21 2.47 -1.17
N LYS A 59 -2.52 2.51 -0.91
CA LYS A 59 -3.43 1.37 -1.10
C LYS A 59 -3.53 0.98 -2.57
N GLU A 60 -3.69 1.95 -3.46
CA GLU A 60 -3.71 1.71 -4.92
C GLU A 60 -2.41 1.08 -5.40
N LYS A 61 -1.27 1.62 -4.96
CA LYS A 61 0.05 1.06 -5.27
C LYS A 61 0.19 -0.38 -4.76
N ASN A 62 -0.25 -0.66 -3.54
CA ASN A 62 -0.20 -2.01 -2.99
C ASN A 62 -1.08 -2.98 -3.79
N ASN A 63 -2.31 -2.58 -4.12
CA ASN A 63 -3.23 -3.37 -4.96
C ASN A 63 -2.62 -3.66 -6.33
N TYR A 64 -1.93 -2.68 -6.94
CA TYR A 64 -1.21 -2.88 -8.19
C TYR A 64 -0.15 -3.99 -8.05
N TYR A 65 0.70 -3.93 -7.03
CA TYR A 65 1.70 -4.98 -6.80
C TYR A 65 1.07 -6.33 -6.45
N ASP A 66 -0.05 -6.36 -5.71
CA ASP A 66 -0.75 -7.62 -5.39
C ASP A 66 -1.31 -8.30 -6.64
N LYS A 67 -1.85 -7.53 -7.59
CA LYS A 67 -2.30 -8.07 -8.88
C LYS A 67 -1.12 -8.63 -9.68
N LYS A 68 -0.03 -7.85 -9.80
CA LYS A 68 1.19 -8.29 -10.51
C LYS A 68 1.83 -9.52 -9.86
N LEU A 69 1.75 -9.63 -8.53
CA LEU A 69 2.26 -10.79 -7.80
C LEU A 69 1.44 -12.04 -8.14
N LYS A 70 0.12 -11.95 -8.13
CA LYS A 70 -0.74 -13.08 -8.54
C LYS A 70 -0.44 -13.54 -9.97
N ASP A 71 -0.28 -12.59 -10.89
CA ASP A 71 0.07 -12.89 -12.28
C ASP A 71 1.45 -13.56 -12.39
N LEU A 72 2.46 -13.04 -11.67
CA LEU A 72 3.81 -13.61 -11.61
C LEU A 72 3.77 -15.05 -11.08
N ILE A 73 3.11 -15.28 -9.94
CA ILE A 73 3.02 -16.61 -9.35
C ILE A 73 2.33 -17.60 -10.28
N ARG A 74 1.26 -17.18 -10.97
CA ARG A 74 0.60 -18.03 -11.97
C ARG A 74 1.55 -18.41 -13.09
N MET A 75 2.25 -17.44 -13.69
CA MET A 75 3.21 -17.69 -14.77
C MET A 75 4.33 -18.64 -14.33
N LEU A 76 4.85 -18.46 -13.12
CA LEU A 76 5.92 -19.32 -12.58
C LEU A 76 5.42 -20.74 -12.29
N LYS A 77 4.22 -20.91 -11.74
CA LYS A 77 3.60 -22.23 -11.56
C LYS A 77 3.41 -22.96 -12.88
N ASP A 78 2.94 -22.25 -13.90
CA ASP A 78 2.75 -22.82 -15.25
C ASP A 78 4.09 -23.26 -15.87
N ALA A 79 5.19 -22.56 -15.58
CA ALA A 79 6.52 -22.90 -16.06
C ALA A 79 7.24 -23.98 -15.22
N GLY A 80 6.93 -24.06 -13.91
CA GLY A 80 7.55 -24.99 -12.98
C GLY A 80 9.08 -24.89 -12.98
N SER A 81 9.73 -26.04 -13.10
CA SER A 81 11.19 -26.17 -13.15
C SER A 81 11.85 -25.66 -14.43
N ASN A 82 11.08 -25.41 -15.50
CA ASN A 82 11.63 -24.82 -16.73
C ASN A 82 12.01 -23.34 -16.51
N GLY A 83 11.36 -22.69 -15.55
CA GLY A 83 11.53 -21.28 -15.23
C GLY A 83 11.15 -20.34 -16.37
N ILE A 84 11.20 -19.05 -16.09
CA ILE A 84 10.99 -18.00 -17.10
C ILE A 84 12.07 -16.94 -16.94
N GLU A 85 12.65 -16.51 -18.06
CA GLU A 85 13.62 -15.41 -18.07
C GLU A 85 13.06 -14.14 -17.43
N ARG A 86 13.87 -13.52 -16.57
CA ARG A 86 13.52 -12.29 -15.85
C ARG A 86 13.06 -11.18 -16.80
N LEU A 87 13.79 -10.97 -17.90
CA LEU A 87 13.44 -9.96 -18.90
C LEU A 87 12.11 -10.26 -19.60
N LYS A 88 11.80 -11.54 -19.84
CA LYS A 88 10.53 -11.97 -20.39
C LYS A 88 9.39 -11.74 -19.41
N LEU A 89 9.57 -12.08 -18.13
CA LEU A 89 8.60 -11.80 -17.07
C LEU A 89 8.33 -10.29 -16.91
N GLN A 90 9.37 -9.45 -16.97
CA GLN A 90 9.22 -7.99 -16.95
C GLN A 90 8.34 -7.49 -18.09
N LYS A 91 8.58 -7.98 -19.31
CA LYS A 91 7.78 -7.63 -20.49
C LYS A 91 6.34 -8.15 -20.37
N MET A 92 6.14 -9.40 -19.96
CA MET A 92 4.80 -10.01 -19.81
C MET A 92 3.97 -9.32 -18.72
N LEU A 93 4.61 -8.87 -17.64
CA LEU A 93 3.95 -8.11 -16.57
C LEU A 93 3.84 -6.61 -16.89
N ASN A 94 4.47 -6.11 -17.96
CA ASN A 94 4.56 -4.70 -18.31
C ASN A 94 4.98 -3.82 -17.12
N ILE A 95 6.09 -4.16 -16.49
CA ILE A 95 6.65 -3.42 -15.34
C ILE A 95 8.14 -3.10 -15.55
N THR A 96 8.58 -1.98 -15.00
CA THR A 96 9.99 -1.57 -15.04
C THR A 96 10.88 -2.49 -14.21
N SER A 97 12.18 -2.52 -14.49
CA SER A 97 13.17 -3.30 -13.73
C SER A 97 13.10 -3.01 -12.22
N ASP A 98 13.06 -1.73 -11.83
CA ASP A 98 12.94 -1.33 -10.42
C ASP A 98 11.66 -1.83 -9.75
N SER A 99 10.54 -1.78 -10.48
CA SER A 99 9.25 -2.29 -9.98
C SER A 99 9.25 -3.81 -9.89
N PHE A 100 9.91 -4.47 -10.83
CA PHE A 100 10.09 -5.91 -10.83
C PHE A 100 10.92 -6.36 -9.63
N SER A 101 12.04 -5.71 -9.33
CA SER A 101 12.85 -6.03 -8.14
C SER A 101 12.05 -5.88 -6.84
N LYS A 102 11.21 -4.83 -6.72
CA LYS A 102 10.29 -4.67 -5.59
C LYS A 102 9.23 -5.79 -5.52
N LEU A 103 8.74 -6.22 -6.67
CA LEU A 103 7.78 -7.32 -6.76
C LEU A 103 8.40 -8.65 -6.31
N ILE A 104 9.64 -8.94 -6.72
CA ILE A 104 10.39 -10.13 -6.29
C ILE A 104 10.62 -10.14 -4.79
N VAL A 105 11.03 -9.02 -4.20
CA VAL A 105 11.17 -8.92 -2.73
C VAL A 105 9.86 -9.22 -2.01
N LYS A 106 8.73 -8.75 -2.55
CA LYS A 106 7.39 -9.05 -2.01
C LYS A 106 7.00 -10.51 -2.20
N ALA A 107 7.53 -11.16 -3.23
CA ALA A 107 7.33 -12.58 -3.51
C ALA A 107 8.21 -13.52 -2.68
N SER A 108 9.05 -13.00 -1.77
CA SER A 108 9.99 -13.79 -0.95
C SER A 108 9.37 -14.91 -0.10
N TYR A 109 8.07 -14.81 0.22
CA TYR A 109 7.34 -15.84 0.96
C TYR A 109 6.79 -16.98 0.07
N TYR A 110 6.98 -16.89 -1.25
CA TYR A 110 6.58 -17.92 -2.20
C TYR A 110 7.78 -18.81 -2.53
N PRO A 111 7.54 -20.07 -2.93
CA PRO A 111 8.59 -20.97 -3.36
C PRO A 111 9.08 -20.57 -4.76
N ILE A 112 9.79 -19.45 -4.83
CA ILE A 112 10.45 -18.96 -6.04
C ILE A 112 11.97 -19.06 -5.88
N GLY A 113 12.64 -19.55 -6.92
CA GLY A 113 14.10 -19.65 -6.99
C GLY A 113 14.67 -18.72 -8.04
N GLU A 114 15.80 -18.07 -7.74
CA GLU A 114 16.65 -17.39 -8.70
C GLU A 114 18.07 -17.98 -8.56
N ASP A 115 18.70 -18.46 -9.64
CA ASP A 115 20.13 -18.81 -9.64
C ASP A 115 20.86 -18.07 -10.76
N SER A 116 21.35 -16.88 -10.43
CA SER A 116 22.06 -15.98 -11.33
C SER A 116 23.41 -16.52 -11.82
N ARG A 117 23.89 -17.65 -11.29
CA ARG A 117 25.13 -18.30 -11.74
C ARG A 117 24.90 -19.25 -12.92
N ILE A 118 23.65 -19.70 -13.09
CA ILE A 118 23.27 -20.69 -14.11
C ILE A 118 22.56 -19.98 -15.26
N ASP A 119 21.53 -19.19 -14.97
CA ASP A 119 20.85 -18.36 -15.96
C ASP A 119 20.11 -17.17 -15.34
N ASN A 120 19.43 -16.39 -16.18
CA ASN A 120 18.64 -15.24 -15.74
C ASN A 120 17.15 -15.61 -15.59
N LYS A 121 16.83 -16.86 -15.24
CA LYS A 121 15.45 -17.30 -15.06
C LYS A 121 15.03 -17.28 -13.59
N ILE A 122 13.73 -17.21 -13.42
CA ILE A 122 13.04 -17.35 -12.14
C ILE A 122 12.19 -18.60 -12.22
N TYR A 123 12.23 -19.40 -11.17
CA TYR A 123 11.67 -20.74 -11.11
C TYR A 123 10.57 -20.81 -10.05
N TRP A 124 9.60 -21.68 -10.26
CA TRP A 124 8.75 -22.17 -9.18
C TRP A 124 9.37 -23.46 -8.62
N VAL A 125 9.62 -23.49 -7.31
CA VAL A 125 10.37 -24.56 -6.63
C VAL A 125 9.55 -25.33 -5.58
N GLY A 126 8.23 -25.20 -5.61
CA GLY A 126 7.33 -25.90 -4.68
C GLY A 126 6.11 -26.51 -5.35
#